data_AF-A0A1G3PWS1-F1
#
_entry.id   AF-A0A1G3PWS1-F1
#
_cell.length_a   1.000
_cell.length_b   1.000
_cell.length_c   1.000
_cell.angle_alpha   90.00
_cell.angle_beta   90.00
_cell.angle_gamma   90.00
#
_symmetry.space_group_name_H-M   'P 1'
#
loop_
_entity.id
_entity.type
_entity.pdbx_description
1 polymer ?
#
loop_
_entity_poly.entity_id
_entity_poly.type
_entity_poly.pdbx_seq_one_letter_code
_entity_poly.pdbx_strand_id
1 'polypeptide(L)'
;MEYELMQKPGFEKLYSLIVLITGEIGDNSFAHNLGKWPDTAGIFFGYDLVKRIIVLADRGLGILETLRQVRPELPSHVMAVEVAFTEFISGRSPEKRGNGLKLVREVVLEQSIDLFFTSGDAEVRMKGSGKVFHVTRGQRIVRGCLAKIEF
;
A
#
# COMPACT_ATOMS: atom_id res chain seq x y z
N MET A 1 9.52 -6.12 14.44
CA MET A 1 9.65 -6.49 13.02
C MET A 1 11.06 -6.29 12.45
N GLU A 2 11.55 -5.06 12.24
CA GLU A 2 12.86 -4.82 11.57
C GLU A 2 14.01 -5.59 12.22
N TYR A 3 14.20 -5.42 13.54
CA TYR A 3 15.23 -6.13 14.29
C TYR A 3 15.13 -7.66 14.12
N GLU A 4 13.92 -8.23 14.15
CA GLU A 4 13.71 -9.67 13.98
C GLU A 4 14.02 -10.15 12.56
N LEU A 5 13.74 -9.33 11.53
CA LEU A 5 14.12 -9.61 10.15
C LEU A 5 15.64 -9.57 9.97
N MET A 6 16.33 -8.64 10.63
CA MET A 6 17.81 -8.56 10.59
C MET A 6 18.48 -9.80 11.18
N GLN A 7 17.85 -10.46 12.15
CA GLN A 7 18.37 -11.69 12.77
C GLN A 7 18.05 -12.95 11.95
N LYS A 8 17.28 -12.87 10.86
CA LYS A 8 16.95 -14.03 10.01
C LYS A 8 17.99 -14.19 8.89
N PRO A 9 18.69 -15.35 8.82
CA PRO A 9 19.60 -15.66 7.72
C PRO A 9 18.89 -15.62 6.36
N GLY A 10 19.54 -15.05 5.35
CA GLY A 10 19.01 -14.97 3.98
C GLY A 10 18.12 -13.76 3.69
N PHE A 11 17.95 -12.86 4.66
CA PHE A 11 17.17 -11.61 4.51
C PHE A 11 18.02 -10.35 4.45
N GLU A 12 19.35 -10.45 4.46
CA GLU A 12 20.30 -9.35 4.67
C GLU A 12 20.14 -8.19 3.67
N LYS A 13 19.64 -8.48 2.46
CA LYS A 13 19.33 -7.46 1.44
C LYS A 13 17.84 -7.15 1.29
N LEU A 14 16.97 -8.05 1.78
CA LEU A 14 15.52 -7.98 1.57
C LEU A 14 14.81 -7.30 2.75
N TYR A 15 15.35 -7.37 3.97
CA TYR A 15 14.70 -6.79 5.15
C TYR A 15 14.48 -5.28 5.01
N SER A 16 15.45 -4.55 4.46
CA SER A 16 15.35 -3.10 4.28
C SER A 16 14.25 -2.75 3.29
N LEU A 17 14.09 -3.54 2.23
CA LEU A 17 13.01 -3.39 1.24
C LEU A 17 11.65 -3.75 1.83
N ILE A 18 11.55 -4.80 2.64
CA ILE A 18 10.31 -5.16 3.36
C ILE A 18 9.89 -4.05 4.32
N VAL A 19 10.84 -3.50 5.09
CA VAL A 19 10.61 -2.38 6.00
C VAL A 19 10.18 -1.13 5.22
N LEU A 20 10.86 -0.83 4.11
CA LEU A 20 10.52 0.29 3.23
C LEU A 20 9.07 0.19 2.73
N ILE A 21 8.66 -0.89 2.09
CA ILE A 21 7.30 -1.01 1.55
C ILE A 21 6.23 -1.02 2.65
N THR A 22 6.54 -1.62 3.80
CA THR A 22 5.65 -1.62 4.98
C THR A 22 5.47 -0.20 5.50
N GLY A 23 6.57 0.54 5.62
CA GLY A 23 6.59 1.94 6.04
C GLY A 23 5.83 2.85 5.08
N GLU A 24 6.07 2.74 3.77
CA GLU A 24 5.38 3.54 2.76
C GLU A 24 3.85 3.33 2.79
N ILE A 25 3.38 2.08 2.94
CA ILE A 25 1.94 1.80 3.06
C ILE A 25 1.39 2.30 4.40
N GLY A 26 2.11 2.07 5.49
CA GLY A 26 1.71 2.50 6.84
C GLY A 26 1.63 4.02 6.97
N ASP A 27 2.65 4.74 6.52
CA ASP A 27 2.73 6.20 6.55
C ASP A 27 1.59 6.84 5.76
N ASN A 28 1.27 6.32 4.57
CA ASN A 28 0.14 6.81 3.76
C ASN A 28 -1.19 6.73 4.52
N SER A 29 -1.35 5.71 5.36
CA SER A 29 -2.56 5.52 6.16
C SER A 29 -2.74 6.62 7.22
N PHE A 30 -1.66 7.17 7.78
CA PHE A 30 -1.76 8.30 8.70
C PHE A 30 -1.82 9.65 7.98
N ALA A 31 -0.95 9.85 6.98
CA ALA A 31 -0.83 11.12 6.26
C ALA A 31 -2.15 11.60 5.65
N HIS A 32 -2.98 10.67 5.17
CA HIS A 32 -4.23 11.01 4.48
C HIS A 32 -5.47 11.01 5.38
N ASN A 33 -5.37 10.42 6.56
CA ASN A 33 -6.51 10.27 7.47
C ASN A 33 -6.39 11.12 8.74
N LEU A 34 -5.26 11.78 9.02
CA LEU A 34 -5.11 12.61 10.21
C LEU A 34 -6.18 13.72 10.27
N GLY A 35 -6.97 13.71 11.34
CA GLY A 35 -8.11 14.63 11.51
C GLY A 35 -9.33 14.33 10.61
N LYS A 36 -9.27 13.28 9.78
CA LYS A 36 -10.29 12.90 8.79
C LYS A 36 -10.72 11.43 8.90
N TRP A 37 -10.33 10.74 9.97
CA TRP A 37 -10.74 9.36 10.23
C TRP A 37 -12.27 9.26 10.26
N PRO A 38 -12.88 8.44 9.39
CA PRO A 38 -14.33 8.36 9.31
C PRO A 38 -15.00 7.65 10.49
N ASP A 39 -14.28 6.74 11.15
CA ASP A 39 -14.76 6.04 12.35
C ASP A 39 -13.65 5.80 13.38
N THR A 40 -12.76 4.85 13.15
CA THR A 40 -11.70 4.40 14.06
C THR A 40 -10.38 4.95 13.57
N ALA A 41 -9.70 5.70 14.43
CA ALA A 41 -8.37 6.20 14.12
C ALA A 41 -7.31 5.11 14.25
N GLY A 42 -6.36 5.11 13.32
CA GLY A 42 -5.19 4.24 13.33
C GLY A 42 -5.28 3.08 12.34
N ILE A 43 -4.25 2.25 12.39
CA ILE A 43 -4.03 1.14 11.47
C ILE A 43 -3.82 -0.13 12.27
N PHE A 44 -4.43 -1.22 11.81
CA PHE A 44 -4.02 -2.56 12.19
C PHE A 44 -2.69 -2.88 11.50
N PHE A 45 -1.68 -3.22 12.29
CA PHE A 45 -0.40 -3.72 11.81
C PHE A 45 -0.12 -5.06 12.49
N GLY A 46 -0.10 -6.14 11.72
CA GLY A 46 0.17 -7.48 12.21
C GLY A 46 1.12 -8.22 11.28
N TYR A 47 2.02 -9.02 11.84
CA TYR A 47 2.96 -9.80 11.06
C TYR A 47 3.22 -11.17 11.67
N ASP A 48 3.58 -12.12 10.82
CA ASP A 48 4.01 -13.47 11.18
C ASP A 48 5.26 -13.79 10.34
N LEU A 49 6.45 -13.70 10.94
CA LEU A 49 7.71 -13.90 10.22
C LEU A 49 8.01 -15.37 9.92
N VAL A 50 7.29 -16.31 10.53
CA VAL A 50 7.38 -17.73 10.21
C VAL A 50 6.62 -18.00 8.92
N LYS A 51 5.40 -17.45 8.81
CA LYS A 51 4.60 -17.49 7.58
C LYS A 51 5.06 -16.48 6.53
N ARG A 52 5.92 -15.53 6.92
CA ARG A 52 6.44 -14.42 6.11
C ARG A 52 5.33 -13.53 5.55
N ILE A 53 4.39 -13.16 6.42
CA ILE A 53 3.23 -12.33 6.08
C ILE A 53 3.25 -11.06 6.92
N ILE A 54 2.97 -9.93 6.30
CA ILE A 54 2.63 -8.65 6.95
C ILE A 54 1.27 -8.22 6.46
N VAL A 55 0.42 -7.74 7.37
CA VAL A 55 -0.90 -7.19 7.09
C VAL A 55 -0.99 -5.79 7.66
N LEU A 56 -1.42 -4.85 6.81
CA LEU A 56 -1.71 -3.46 7.14
C LEU A 56 -3.17 -3.21 6.78
N ALA A 57 -3.98 -2.69 7.70
CA ALA A 57 -5.37 -2.36 7.39
C ALA A 57 -5.88 -1.15 8.17
N ASP A 58 -6.45 -0.19 7.48
CA ASP A 58 -7.02 1.02 8.08
C ASP A 58 -8.50 1.18 7.67
N ARG A 59 -9.25 1.95 8.46
CA ARG A 59 -10.66 2.29 8.18
C ARG A 59 -10.81 3.75 7.73
N GLY A 60 -9.80 4.27 7.05
CA GLY A 60 -9.71 5.64 6.59
C GLY A 60 -10.62 5.97 5.41
N LEU A 61 -10.35 7.11 4.79
CA LEU A 61 -11.08 7.63 3.63
C LEU A 61 -11.00 6.69 2.42
N GLY A 62 -9.87 6.00 2.25
CA GLY A 62 -9.55 5.24 1.04
C GLY A 62 -8.90 6.09 -0.04
N ILE A 63 -8.41 5.44 -1.09
CA ILE A 63 -7.59 6.08 -2.14
C ILE A 63 -8.39 7.06 -2.99
N LEU A 64 -9.62 6.70 -3.41
CA LEU A 64 -10.44 7.54 -4.28
C LEU A 64 -10.79 8.88 -3.62
N GLU A 65 -11.35 8.83 -2.40
CA GLU A 65 -11.70 10.00 -1.61
C GLU A 65 -10.49 10.88 -1.31
N THR A 66 -9.33 10.27 -1.09
CA THR A 66 -8.08 11.01 -0.88
C THR A 66 -7.66 11.73 -2.16
N LEU A 67 -7.63 11.05 -3.31
CA LEU A 67 -7.18 11.64 -4.57
C LEU A 67 -8.16 12.67 -5.14
N ARG A 68 -9.46 12.52 -4.90
CA ARG A 68 -10.47 13.51 -5.33
C ARG A 68 -10.29 14.90 -4.72
N GLN A 69 -9.55 15.04 -3.62
CA GLN A 69 -9.19 16.35 -3.07
C GLN A 69 -8.31 17.17 -4.02
N VAL A 70 -7.55 16.50 -4.90
CA VAL A 70 -6.64 17.12 -5.88
C VAL A 70 -6.98 16.79 -7.33
N ARG A 71 -7.79 15.76 -7.58
CA ARG A 71 -8.29 15.33 -8.89
C ARG A 71 -9.79 14.96 -8.81
N PRO A 72 -10.69 15.95 -8.65
CA PRO A 72 -12.11 15.72 -8.41
C PRO A 72 -12.80 14.86 -9.48
N GLU A 73 -12.27 14.87 -10.70
CA GLU A 73 -12.76 14.16 -11.87
C GLU A 73 -12.50 12.64 -11.87
N LEU A 74 -11.75 12.11 -10.89
CA LEU A 74 -11.48 10.68 -10.83
C LEU A 74 -12.78 9.85 -10.73
N PRO A 75 -13.05 8.94 -11.69
CA PRO A 75 -14.39 8.38 -11.85
C PRO A 75 -14.65 7.13 -11.01
N SER A 76 -13.62 6.41 -10.56
CA SER A 76 -13.77 5.11 -9.89
C SER A 76 -12.59 4.75 -9.00
N HIS A 77 -12.78 3.80 -8.07
CA HIS A 77 -11.68 3.33 -7.22
C HIS A 77 -10.59 2.64 -8.05
N VAL A 78 -10.97 1.89 -9.09
CA VAL A 78 -10.01 1.23 -9.99
C VAL A 78 -9.07 2.26 -10.61
N MET A 79 -9.62 3.34 -11.17
CA MET A 79 -8.80 4.41 -11.73
C MET A 79 -7.97 5.12 -10.66
N ALA A 80 -8.53 5.38 -9.48
CA ALA A 80 -7.79 6.04 -8.41
C ALA A 80 -6.62 5.19 -7.89
N VAL A 81 -6.79 3.87 -7.75
CA VAL A 81 -5.70 2.96 -7.36
C VAL A 81 -4.66 2.85 -8.48
N GLU A 82 -5.09 2.77 -9.75
CA GLU A 82 -4.16 2.78 -10.90
C GLU A 82 -3.29 4.04 -10.87
N VAL A 83 -3.91 5.22 -10.73
CA VAL A 83 -3.21 6.51 -10.63
C VAL A 83 -2.26 6.54 -9.43
N ALA A 84 -2.70 6.08 -8.26
CA ALA A 84 -1.89 6.08 -7.04
C ALA A 84 -0.61 5.24 -7.17
N PHE A 85 -0.64 4.15 -7.92
CA PHE A 85 0.49 3.25 -8.13
C PHE A 85 1.36 3.60 -9.35
N THR A 86 0.89 4.47 -10.26
CA THR A 86 1.57 4.72 -11.55
C THR A 86 2.04 6.15 -11.74
N GLU A 87 1.31 7.13 -11.23
CA GLU A 87 1.56 8.55 -11.52
C GLU A 87 2.28 9.29 -10.40
N PHE A 88 3.02 10.34 -10.79
CA PHE A 88 3.54 11.32 -9.84
C PHE A 88 2.43 12.32 -9.50
N ILE A 89 1.96 12.33 -8.26
CA ILE A 89 0.89 13.24 -7.83
C ILE A 89 1.53 14.46 -7.16
N SER A 90 1.87 15.45 -7.98
CA SER A 90 2.61 16.68 -7.60
C SER A 90 1.83 17.71 -6.78
N GLY A 91 0.51 17.53 -6.59
CA GLY A 91 -0.37 18.47 -5.88
C GLY A 91 -0.16 18.57 -4.36
N ARG A 92 0.79 17.81 -3.79
CA ARG A 92 1.09 17.76 -2.36
C ARG A 92 2.33 18.60 -2.02
N SER A 93 2.36 19.91 -2.29
CA SER A 93 3.43 20.75 -1.74
C SER A 93 3.11 21.08 -0.27
N PRO A 94 4.00 20.77 0.72
CA PRO A 94 5.45 20.58 0.62
C PRO A 94 5.93 19.12 0.74
N GLU A 95 5.10 18.11 0.49
CA GLU A 95 5.49 16.71 0.50
C GLU A 95 6.25 16.32 -0.79
N LYS A 96 7.58 16.19 -0.68
CA LYS A 96 8.41 15.42 -1.63
C LYS A 96 8.09 13.90 -1.65
N ARG A 97 6.97 13.46 -1.04
CA ARG A 97 6.61 12.05 -0.76
C ARG A 97 5.51 11.48 -1.67
N GLY A 98 5.11 12.16 -2.74
CA GLY A 98 4.05 11.73 -3.67
C GLY A 98 4.32 10.46 -4.52
N ASN A 99 5.22 9.57 -4.07
CA ASN A 99 5.69 8.38 -4.79
C ASN A 99 5.52 7.06 -4.01
N GLY A 100 4.96 7.05 -2.79
CA GLY A 100 5.02 5.87 -1.92
C GLY A 100 4.50 4.58 -2.56
N LEU A 101 3.27 4.59 -3.10
CA LEU A 101 2.71 3.40 -3.75
C LEU A 101 3.36 3.05 -5.10
N LYS A 102 3.92 4.03 -5.80
CA LYS A 102 4.74 3.79 -7.00
C LYS A 102 6.05 3.08 -6.65
N LEU A 103 6.74 3.50 -5.59
CA LEU A 103 7.93 2.84 -5.09
C LEU A 103 7.62 1.43 -4.59
N VAL A 104 6.52 1.25 -3.87
CA VAL A 104 6.01 -0.08 -3.47
C VAL A 104 5.84 -0.98 -4.69
N ARG A 105 5.21 -0.48 -5.76
CA ARG A 105 5.05 -1.21 -7.02
C ARG A 105 6.39 -1.67 -7.60
N GLU A 106 7.35 -0.75 -7.71
CA GLU A 106 8.67 -1.00 -8.30
C GLU A 106 9.43 -2.07 -7.49
N VAL A 107 9.50 -1.92 -6.17
CA VAL A 107 10.14 -2.89 -5.28
C VAL A 107 9.45 -4.25 -5.37
N VAL A 108 8.12 -4.30 -5.35
CA VAL A 108 7.37 -5.55 -5.44
C VAL A 108 7.69 -6.25 -6.76
N LEU A 109 7.61 -5.57 -7.90
CA LEU A 109 7.87 -6.15 -9.22
C LEU A 109 9.29 -6.73 -9.37
N GLU A 110 10.29 -6.10 -8.78
CA GLU A 110 11.70 -6.50 -8.91
C GLU A 110 12.15 -7.58 -7.91
N GLN A 111 11.48 -7.69 -6.76
CA GLN A 111 11.88 -8.58 -5.67
C GLN A 111 10.97 -9.81 -5.55
N SER A 112 11.38 -10.82 -4.80
CA SER A 112 10.53 -11.98 -4.47
C SER A 112 9.54 -11.66 -3.33
N ILE A 113 8.75 -10.59 -3.52
CA ILE A 113 7.73 -10.11 -2.58
C ILE A 113 6.38 -10.09 -3.28
N ASP A 114 5.36 -10.73 -2.73
CA ASP A 114 3.99 -10.64 -3.24
C ASP A 114 3.22 -9.53 -2.52
N LEU A 115 2.35 -8.84 -3.28
CA LEU A 115 1.47 -7.81 -2.74
C LEU A 115 0.02 -8.08 -3.15
N PHE A 116 -0.84 -8.07 -2.14
CA PHE A 116 -2.27 -7.84 -2.30
C PHE A 116 -2.59 -6.47 -1.69
N PHE A 117 -3.27 -5.60 -2.44
CA PHE A 117 -3.71 -4.29 -1.95
C PHE A 117 -5.14 -4.02 -2.39
N THR A 118 -5.98 -3.45 -1.54
CA THR A 118 -7.35 -3.08 -1.88
C THR A 118 -7.78 -1.80 -1.17
N SER A 119 -8.60 -1.00 -1.87
CA SER A 119 -9.29 0.18 -1.34
C SER A 119 -10.57 0.42 -2.16
N GLY A 120 -11.70 0.65 -1.50
CA GLY A 120 -12.99 0.68 -2.16
C GLY A 120 -13.31 -0.63 -2.86
N ASP A 121 -13.72 -0.58 -4.12
CA ASP A 121 -13.95 -1.76 -4.97
C ASP A 121 -12.75 -2.11 -5.88
N ALA A 122 -11.57 -1.56 -5.61
CA ALA A 122 -10.36 -1.83 -6.39
C ALA A 122 -9.39 -2.78 -5.68
N GLU A 123 -8.69 -3.58 -6.46
CA GLU A 123 -7.77 -4.60 -5.98
C GLU A 123 -6.54 -4.73 -6.89
N VAL A 124 -5.36 -4.83 -6.28
CA VAL A 124 -4.08 -5.13 -6.92
C VAL A 124 -3.58 -6.47 -6.41
N ARG A 125 -3.16 -7.36 -7.32
CA ARG A 125 -2.48 -8.61 -7.00
C ARG A 125 -1.21 -8.76 -7.83
N MET A 126 -0.07 -8.70 -7.16
CA MET A 126 1.23 -9.01 -7.75
C MET A 126 1.77 -10.25 -7.04
N LYS A 127 1.75 -11.41 -7.72
CA LYS A 127 2.06 -12.71 -7.10
C LYS A 127 3.00 -13.58 -7.95
N GLY A 128 4.02 -14.14 -7.33
CA GLY A 128 4.93 -15.12 -7.93
C GLY A 128 5.97 -14.54 -8.89
N SER A 129 6.68 -15.42 -9.59
CA SER A 129 7.67 -15.04 -10.59
C SER A 129 7.01 -14.43 -11.83
N GLY A 130 7.56 -13.34 -12.35
CA GLY A 130 7.02 -12.69 -13.57
C GLY A 130 5.70 -11.97 -13.35
N LYS A 131 5.37 -11.62 -12.10
CA LYS A 131 4.16 -10.85 -11.77
C LYS A 131 4.13 -9.51 -12.50
N VAL A 132 2.92 -9.10 -12.82
CA VAL A 132 2.61 -7.84 -13.49
C VAL A 132 1.72 -7.00 -12.61
N PHE A 133 1.86 -5.68 -12.72
CA PHE A 133 0.96 -4.75 -12.06
C PHE A 133 -0.33 -4.61 -12.89
N HIS A 134 -1.47 -4.87 -12.27
CA HIS A 134 -2.78 -4.61 -12.84
C HIS A 134 -3.79 -4.35 -11.71
N VAL A 135 -4.65 -3.36 -11.91
CA VAL A 135 -5.77 -3.07 -11.00
C VAL A 135 -7.03 -3.69 -11.57
N THR A 136 -7.73 -4.43 -10.72
CA THR A 136 -9.01 -5.07 -11.05
C THR A 136 -10.10 -4.58 -10.10
N ARG A 137 -11.36 -4.82 -10.46
CA ARG A 137 -12.49 -4.62 -9.56
C ARG A 137 -12.59 -5.82 -8.61
N GLY A 138 -12.50 -5.57 -7.31
CA GLY A 138 -12.64 -6.57 -6.25
C GLY A 138 -14.10 -7.00 -6.04
N GLN A 139 -14.29 -8.15 -5.39
CA GLN A 139 -15.62 -8.69 -5.06
C GLN A 139 -16.25 -8.04 -3.81
N ARG A 140 -15.44 -7.35 -3.00
CA ARG A 140 -15.86 -6.70 -1.75
C ARG A 140 -15.45 -5.24 -1.79
N ILE A 141 -16.28 -4.40 -1.18
CA ILE A 141 -15.96 -3.00 -0.96
C ILE A 141 -15.26 -2.89 0.39
N VAL A 142 -14.03 -2.35 0.37
CA VAL A 142 -13.23 -2.10 1.57
C VAL A 142 -13.24 -0.61 1.88
N ARG A 143 -13.65 -0.24 3.09
CA ARG A 143 -13.47 1.12 3.60
C ARG A 143 -12.03 1.28 4.06
N GLY A 144 -11.35 2.36 3.66
CA GLY A 144 -9.92 2.55 3.92
C GLY A 144 -9.07 1.72 2.97
N CYS A 145 -7.96 1.16 3.49
CA CYS A 145 -7.08 0.29 2.72
C CYS A 145 -6.79 -1.02 3.47
N LEU A 146 -6.51 -2.08 2.71
CA LEU A 146 -5.95 -3.33 3.21
C LEU A 146 -4.78 -3.73 2.31
N ALA A 147 -3.63 -3.96 2.90
CA ALA A 147 -2.45 -4.52 2.25
C ALA A 147 -2.02 -5.81 2.94
N LYS A 148 -1.66 -6.81 2.14
CA LYS A 148 -1.01 -8.04 2.58
C LYS A 148 0.26 -8.21 1.75
N ILE A 149 1.38 -8.33 2.45
CA ILE A 149 2.72 -8.50 1.88
C ILE A 149 3.19 -9.90 2.25
N GLU A 150 3.67 -10.66 1.27
CA GLU A 150 4.26 -12.01 1.49
C GLU A 150 5.68 -12.04 0.91
N PHE A 151 6.64 -12.69 1.58
CA PHE A 151 8.06 -12.73 1.19
C PHE A 151 8.74 -14.05 1.61
#